data_AF-A0A2G2R4W7-F1
#
_entry.id   AF-A0A2G2R4W7-F1
#
_cell.length_a   1.000
_cell.length_b   1.000
_cell.length_c   1.000
_cell.angle_alpha   90.00
_cell.angle_beta   90.00
_cell.angle_gamma   90.00
#
_symmetry.space_group_name_H-M   'P 1'
#
loop_
_entity.id
_entity.type
_entity.pdbx_description
1 polymer ?
#
loop_
_entity_poly.entity_id
_entity_poly.type
_entity_poly.pdbx_seq_one_letter_code
_entity_poly.pdbx_strand_id
1 'polypeptide(L)' 'MTNEHKFLITYGLQNFVTYAKSGKKHVFIINRIKNQIMINHAKSLIKGSYGISTKIQMA' A
#
# COMPACT_ATOMS: atom_id res chain seq x y z
N MET A 1 4.00 16.09 -4.78
CA MET A 1 3.88 14.78 -4.10
C MET A 1 2.41 14.48 -3.84
N THR A 2 1.92 13.31 -4.25
CA THR A 2 0.54 12.87 -3.98
C THR A 2 0.38 12.41 -2.53
N ASN A 3 -0.84 12.46 -1.99
CA ASN A 3 -1.13 12.04 -0.61
C ASN A 3 -0.78 10.57 -0.39
N GLU A 4 -0.91 9.73 -1.42
CA GLU A 4 -0.53 8.32 -1.40
C GLU A 4 0.98 8.14 -1.32
N HIS A 5 1.76 8.94 -2.04
CA HIS A 5 3.21 8.91 -1.89
C HIS A 5 3.64 9.37 -0.49
N LYS A 6 3.04 10.44 0.04
CA LYS A 6 3.31 10.88 1.42
C LYS A 6 2.99 9.78 2.43
N PHE A 7 1.84 9.11 2.29
CA PHE A 7 1.48 7.96 3.12
C PHE A 7 2.55 6.86 3.06
N LEU A 8 2.97 6.49 1.85
CA LEU A 8 4.00 5.46 1.67
C LEU A 8 5.34 5.86 2.30
N ILE A 9 5.72 7.13 2.21
CA ILE A 9 6.95 7.65 2.83
C ILE A 9 6.82 7.66 4.37
N THR A 10 5.72 8.19 4.90
CA THR A 10 5.45 8.32 6.35
C THR A 10 5.51 6.98 7.07
N TYR A 11 4.96 5.93 6.44
CA TYR A 11 4.94 4.59 7.02
C TYR A 11 6.09 3.69 6.55
N GLY A 12 7.10 4.25 5.86
CA GLY A 12 8.26 3.51 5.36
C GLY A 12 7.92 2.44 4.33
N LEU A 13 6.73 2.51 3.72
CA LEU A 13 6.22 1.56 2.74
C LEU A 13 6.79 1.81 1.33
N GLN A 14 7.33 3.00 1.04
CA GLN A 14 7.75 3.40 -0.32
C GLN A 14 8.73 2.42 -1.00
N ASN A 15 9.56 1.71 -0.22
CA ASN A 15 10.59 0.81 -0.74
C ASN A 15 10.04 -0.59 -1.11
N PHE A 16 8.78 -0.88 -0.80
CA PHE A 16 8.21 -2.20 -1.05
C PHE A 16 6.73 -2.21 -1.41
N VAL A 17 6.03 -1.09 -1.25
CA VAL A 17 4.65 -0.91 -1.68
C VAL A 17 4.61 0.14 -2.78
N THR A 18 4.12 -0.27 -3.94
CA THR A 18 3.89 0.62 -5.06
C THR A 18 2.41 1.00 -5.10
N TYR A 19 2.12 2.29 -5.22
CA TYR A 19 0.76 2.75 -5.46
C TYR A 19 0.50 2.85 -6.96
N ALA A 20 -0.61 2.26 -7.41
CA ALA A 20 -1.14 2.39 -8.75
C ALA A 20 -2.60 2.84 -8.68
N LYS A 21 -2.98 3.77 -9.55
CA LYS A 21 -4.38 4.21 -9.66
C LYS A 21 -5.00 3.56 -10.88
N SER A 22 -6.00 2.71 -10.68
CA SER A 22 -6.75 2.08 -11.76
C SER A 22 -8.14 2.69 -11.80
N GLY A 23 -8.30 3.78 -12.57
CA GLY A 23 -9.55 4.55 -12.63
C GLY A 23 -9.90 5.20 -11.29
N LYS A 24 -11.07 4.83 -10.73
CA LYS A 24 -11.53 5.30 -9.40
C LYS A 24 -11.00 4.45 -8.22
N LYS A 25 -10.26 3.37 -8.48
CA LYS A 25 -9.79 2.45 -7.43
C LYS A 25 -8.32 2.69 -7.10
N HIS A 26 -8.04 2.79 -5.81
CA HIS A 26 -6.69 2.82 -5.26
C HIS A 26 -6.14 1.39 -5.22
N VAL A 27 -5.03 1.14 -5.91
CA VAL A 27 -4.37 -0.16 -5.92
C VAL A 27 -3.02 -0.03 -5.24
N PHE A 28 -2.79 -0.83 -4.21
CA PHE A 28 -1.48 -0.93 -3.56
C PHE A 28 -0.87 -2.29 -3.87
N ILE A 29 0.32 -2.30 -4.44
CA ILE A 29 1.05 -3.49 -4.85
C ILE A 29 2.18 -3.68 -3.85
N ILE A 30 2.09 -4.72 -3.03
CA ILE A 30 3.10 -5.07 -2.02
C ILE A 30 4.05 -6.09 -2.63
N ASN A 31 5.35 -5.81 -2.59
CA ASN A 31 6.40 -6.73 -3.06
C ASN A 31 6.57 -7.90 -2.07
N ARG A 32 6.40 -9.14 -2.56
CA ARG A 32 6.49 -10.38 -1.75
C ARG A 32 7.87 -10.68 -1.17
N ILE A 33 8.93 -9.98 -1.60
CA ILE A 33 10.30 -10.20 -1.11
C ILE A 33 10.44 -9.82 0.38
N LYS A 34 9.46 -9.10 0.96
CA LYS A 34 9.47 -8.71 2.38
C LYS A 34 8.81 -9.75 3.28
N ASN A 35 9.25 -9.77 4.54
CA ASN A 35 8.71 -10.65 5.58
C ASN A 35 7.18 -10.51 5.70
N GLN A 36 6.48 -11.63 5.90
CA GLN A 36 5.03 -11.71 6.06
C GLN A 36 4.49 -10.76 7.14
N ILE A 37 5.26 -10.53 8.20
CA ILE A 37 4.93 -9.55 9.25
C ILE A 37 4.76 -8.14 8.66
N MET A 38 5.70 -7.75 7.80
CA MET A 38 5.71 -6.43 7.15
C MET A 38 4.57 -6.31 6.13
N ILE A 39 4.25 -7.39 5.41
CA ILE A 39 3.10 -7.47 4.50
C ILE A 39 1.79 -7.29 5.28
N ASN A 40 1.65 -7.96 6.44
CA ASN A 40 0.46 -7.85 7.28
C ASN A 40 0.33 -6.45 7.89
N HIS A 41 1.46 -5.85 8.31
CA HIS A 41 1.48 -4.48 8.81
C HIS A 41 1.04 -3.47 7.74
N ALA A 42 1.59 -3.57 6.52
CA ALA A 42 1.22 -2.71 5.40
C ALA A 42 -0.27 -2.86 5.04
N LYS A 43 -0.79 -4.09 5.02
CA LYS A 43 -2.23 -4.35 4.81
C LYS A 43 -3.09 -3.66 5.85
N SER A 44 -2.72 -3.74 7.12
CA SER A 44 -3.45 -3.09 8.23
C SER A 44 -3.48 -1.57 8.05
N LEU A 45 -2.33 -0.96 7.75
CA LEU A 45 -2.22 0.49 7.51
C LEU A 45 -3.04 0.96 6.31
N ILE A 46 -2.93 0.26 5.18
CA ILE A 46 -3.66 0.60 3.94
C ILE A 46 -5.17 0.49 4.19
N LYS A 47 -5.63 -0.59 4.84
CA LYS A 47 -7.05 -0.80 5.15
C LYS A 47 -7.57 0.26 6.13
N GLY A 48 -6.78 0.64 7.13
CA GLY A 48 -7.15 1.68 8.09
C GLY A 48 -7.25 3.08 7.49
N SER A 49 -6.43 3.39 6.47
CA SER A 49 -6.37 4.74 5.88
C SER A 49 -7.25 4.92 4.63
N TYR A 50 -7.35 3.90 3.78
CA TYR A 50 -8.08 3.98 2.50
C TYR A 50 -9.39 3.18 2.49
N GLY A 51 -9.65 2.37 3.52
CA GLY A 51 -10.91 1.65 3.71
C GLY A 51 -11.10 0.45 2.76
N ILE A 52 -12.37 0.05 2.60
CA ILE A 52 -12.78 -1.18 1.89
C ILE A 52 -12.59 -1.07 0.36
N SER A 53 -12.58 0.15 -0.18
CA SER A 53 -12.49 0.43 -1.62
C SER A 53 -11.07 0.27 -2.19
N THR A 54 -10.11 -0.14 -1.35
CA THR A 54 -8.70 -0.28 -1.69
C THR A 54 -8.38 -1.70 -2.13
N LYS A 55 -7.80 -1.85 -3.32
CA LYS A 55 -7.36 -3.16 -3.81
C LYS A 55 -5.89 -3.38 -3.43
N ILE A 56 -5.62 -4.40 -2.63
CA ILE A 56 -4.24 -4.79 -2.28
C ILE A 56 -3.85 -5.98 -3.16
N GLN A 57 -2.78 -5.83 -3.93
CA GLN A 57 -2.21 -6.88 -4.77
C GLN A 57 -0.81 -7.23 -4.26
N MET A 58 -0.41 -8.48 -4.46
CA MET A 58 0.95 -8.92 -4.21
C MET A 58 1.65 -9.02 -5.56
N ALA A 59 2.84 -8.44 -5.68
CA ALA A 59 3.74 -8.70 -6.82
C ALA A 59 4.46 -10.03 -6.62
#